data_AF-A0A9P3GNY7-F1
#
_entry.id   AF-A0A9P3GNY7-F1
#
_cell.length_a   1.000
_cell.length_b   1.000
_cell.length_c   1.000
_cell.angle_alpha   90.00
_cell.angle_beta   90.00
_cell.angle_gamma   90.00
#
_symmetry.space_group_name_H-M   'P 1'
#
loop_
_entity.id
_entity.type
_entity.pdbx_description
1 polymer ?
#
loop_
_entity_poly.entity_id
_entity_poly.type
_entity_poly.pdbx_seq_one_letter_code
_entity_poly.pdbx_strand_id
1 'polypeptide(L)'
;MSASTADFLLELSNFLTDSDILSAVTCLTVYEFIITFDQEVAVVWSRKLTATSILLLALRWLMVLGPLLQTIPFKGQQMCILSEVLNGFITCATATVISLVLALRVYALWKESRLRYMLAGLVFVLLQAEVWTNVFGYTRSVTTYDDLPIVGHFCVRYLKISPKVNTSSMV
;
A
#
# COMPACT_ATOMS: atom_id res chain seq x y z
N MET A 1 13.88 36.24 3.42
CA MET A 1 14.73 35.03 3.43
C MET A 1 14.42 34.07 4.59
N SER A 2 13.72 34.45 5.65
CA SER A 2 13.34 33.56 6.77
C SER A 2 12.18 32.59 6.48
N ALA A 3 11.27 32.95 5.57
CA ALA A 3 10.12 32.09 5.20
C ALA A 3 10.59 30.77 4.55
N SER A 4 11.54 30.85 3.60
CA SER A 4 12.05 29.69 2.87
C SER A 4 12.77 28.66 3.75
N THR A 5 13.43 29.09 4.83
CA THR A 5 14.08 28.15 5.77
C THR A 5 13.09 27.41 6.65
N ALA A 6 11.98 28.05 7.04
CA ALA A 6 10.96 27.40 7.86
C ALA A 6 10.19 26.33 7.05
N ASP A 7 9.85 26.64 5.80
CA ASP A 7 9.16 25.71 4.90
C ASP A 7 10.02 24.46 4.64
N PHE A 8 11.32 24.64 4.42
CA PHE A 8 12.25 23.53 4.22
C PHE A 8 12.38 22.62 5.44
N LEU A 9 12.46 23.19 6.65
CA LEU A 9 12.53 22.40 7.89
C LEU A 9 11.25 21.61 8.12
N LEU A 10 10.09 22.17 7.76
CA LEU A 10 8.82 21.48 7.87
C LEU A 10 8.76 20.29 6.90
N GLU A 11 9.15 20.48 5.64
CA GLU A 11 9.19 19.39 4.64
C GLU A 11 10.14 18.27 5.06
N LEU A 12 11.33 18.62 5.57
CA LEU A 12 12.28 17.66 6.10
C LEU A 12 11.72 16.89 7.31
N SER A 13 11.04 17.59 8.23
CA SER A 13 10.44 16.95 9.41
C SER A 13 9.34 15.96 9.05
N ASN A 14 8.51 16.28 8.06
CA ASN A 14 7.48 15.39 7.55
C ASN A 14 8.11 14.14 6.92
N PHE A 15 9.13 14.32 6.09
CA PHE A 15 9.83 13.21 5.45
C PHE A 15 10.47 12.25 6.47
N LEU A 16 11.15 12.79 7.49
CA LEU A 16 11.74 11.97 8.55
C LEU A 16 10.67 11.21 9.34
N THR A 17 9.57 11.88 9.68
CA THR A 17 8.46 11.29 10.41
C THR A 17 7.83 10.13 9.63
N ASP A 18 7.63 10.29 8.32
CA ASP A 18 7.09 9.24 7.46
C ASP A 18 8.01 8.01 7.41
N SER A 19 9.33 8.22 7.32
CA SER A 19 10.32 7.14 7.33
C SER A 19 10.33 6.37 8.65
N ASP A 20 10.30 7.09 9.77
CA ASP A 20 10.26 6.49 11.11
C ASP A 20 8.98 5.68 11.35
N ILE A 21 7.83 6.23 10.93
CA ILE A 21 6.54 5.53 11.01
C ILE A 21 6.58 4.24 10.18
N LEU A 22 7.09 4.30 8.94
CA LEU A 22 7.16 3.13 8.07
C LEU A 22 8.06 2.05 8.68
N SER A 23 9.19 2.43 9.26
CA SER A 23 10.10 1.51 9.95
C SER A 23 9.43 0.84 11.15
N ALA A 24 8.74 1.63 11.99
CA ALA A 24 8.00 1.11 13.14
C ALA A 24 6.87 0.15 12.74
N VAL A 25 6.08 0.51 11.73
CA VAL A 25 5.00 -0.34 11.19
C VAL A 25 5.56 -1.63 10.59
N THR A 26 6.69 -1.55 9.88
CA THR A 26 7.38 -2.72 9.32
C THR A 26 7.85 -3.65 10.43
N CYS A 27 8.52 -3.12 11.45
CA CYS A 27 8.98 -3.89 12.61
C CYS A 27 7.80 -4.58 13.32
N LEU A 28 6.70 -3.86 13.54
CA LEU A 28 5.51 -4.42 14.17
C LEU A 28 4.88 -5.53 13.33
N THR A 29 4.80 -5.33 12.02
CA THR A 29 4.23 -6.31 11.08
C THR A 29 5.09 -7.57 10.99
N VAL A 30 6.41 -7.43 10.97
CA VAL A 30 7.36 -8.56 11.01
C VAL A 30 7.29 -9.28 12.35
N TYR A 31 7.21 -8.54 13.46
CA TYR A 31 7.07 -9.11 14.79
C TYR A 31 5.80 -9.96 14.91
N GLU A 32 4.65 -9.39 14.55
CA GLU A 32 3.35 -10.08 14.53
C GLU A 32 3.40 -11.33 13.63
N PHE A 33 4.05 -11.23 12.46
CA PHE A 33 4.23 -12.36 11.56
C PHE A 33 5.01 -13.50 12.22
N ILE A 34 6.14 -13.21 12.87
CA ILE A 34 6.98 -14.22 13.51
C ILE A 34 6.22 -14.94 14.63
N ILE A 35 5.58 -14.19 15.56
CA ILE A 35 4.93 -14.80 16.73
C ILE A 35 3.71 -15.65 16.38
N THR A 36 3.05 -15.37 15.25
CA THR A 36 1.87 -16.11 14.80
C THR A 36 2.18 -17.13 13.70
N PHE A 37 3.43 -17.25 13.27
CA PHE A 37 3.86 -18.18 12.22
C PHE A 37 3.66 -19.64 12.65
N ASP A 38 3.99 -20.00 13.90
CA ASP A 38 3.80 -21.38 14.38
C ASP A 38 2.33 -21.80 14.35
N GLN A 39 1.42 -20.87 14.69
CA GLN A 39 -0.01 -21.10 14.62
C GLN A 39 -0.49 -21.24 13.17
N GLU A 40 0.06 -20.44 12.25
CA GLU A 40 -0.22 -20.52 10.82
C GLU A 40 0.21 -21.87 10.25
N VAL A 41 1.41 -22.35 10.58
CA VAL A 41 1.93 -23.66 10.16
C VAL A 41 1.04 -24.78 10.71
N ALA A 42 0.70 -24.74 12.00
CA ALA A 42 -0.15 -25.75 12.62
C ALA A 42 -1.56 -25.80 12.02
N VAL A 43 -2.17 -24.65 11.70
CA VAL A 43 -3.57 -24.59 11.23
C VAL A 43 -3.69 -24.78 9.73
N VAL A 44 -2.82 -24.14 8.95
CA VAL A 44 -2.94 -24.08 7.48
C VAL A 44 -2.21 -25.25 6.82
N TRP A 45 -1.00 -25.59 7.28
CA TRP A 45 -0.16 -26.57 6.61
C TRP A 45 -0.48 -28.01 7.03
N SER A 46 -1.05 -28.20 8.23
CA SER A 46 -1.44 -29.53 8.71
C SER A 46 -2.87 -29.95 8.31
N ARG A 47 -3.65 -29.07 7.69
CA ARG A 47 -5.05 -29.33 7.28
C ARG A 47 -5.24 -29.17 5.78
N LYS A 48 -6.37 -29.66 5.26
CA LYS A 48 -6.75 -29.46 3.85
C LYS A 48 -6.89 -27.97 3.56
N LEU A 49 -6.16 -27.47 2.57
CA LEU A 49 -6.25 -26.07 2.14
C LEU A 49 -7.67 -25.75 1.68
N THR A 50 -8.33 -24.86 2.43
CA THR A 50 -9.64 -24.32 2.05
C THR A 50 -9.47 -22.97 1.35
N ALA A 51 -10.47 -22.55 0.57
CA ALA A 51 -10.46 -21.22 -0.06
C ALA A 51 -10.27 -20.09 0.97
N THR A 52 -10.87 -20.23 2.15
CA THR A 52 -10.70 -19.27 3.26
C THR A 52 -9.29 -19.29 3.82
N SER A 53 -8.67 -20.47 3.96
CA SER A 53 -7.27 -20.59 4.40
C SER A 53 -6.31 -19.91 3.42
N ILE A 54 -6.51 -20.11 2.11
CA ILE A 54 -5.71 -19.46 1.06
C ILE A 54 -5.88 -17.94 1.11
N LEU A 55 -7.11 -17.46 1.28
CA LEU A 55 -7.41 -16.03 1.35
C LEU A 55 -6.73 -15.36 2.55
N LEU A 56 -6.76 -16.00 3.72
CA LEU A 56 -6.10 -15.50 4.93
C LEU A 56 -4.57 -15.51 4.78
N LEU A 57 -4.02 -16.56 4.18
CA LEU A 57 -2.58 -16.66 3.92
C LEU A 57 -2.15 -15.56 2.92
N ALA A 58 -2.89 -15.38 1.84
CA ALA A 58 -2.64 -14.32 0.87
C ALA A 58 -2.68 -12.92 1.52
N LEU A 59 -3.69 -12.63 2.35
CA LEU A 59 -3.78 -11.37 3.07
C LEU A 59 -2.54 -11.12 3.93
N ARG A 60 -2.14 -12.13 4.71
CA ARG A 60 -1.03 -12.05 5.65
C ARG A 60 0.30 -11.80 4.95
N TRP A 61 0.61 -12.57 3.90
CA TRP A 61 1.85 -12.38 3.13
C TRP A 61 1.88 -11.06 2.38
N LEU A 62 0.75 -10.62 1.82
CA LEU A 62 0.67 -9.32 1.15
C LEU A 62 0.89 -8.15 2.11
N MET A 63 0.34 -8.21 3.33
CA MET A 63 0.54 -7.19 4.36
C MET A 63 2.00 -7.09 4.81
N VAL A 64 2.75 -8.20 4.82
CA VAL A 64 4.17 -8.22 5.18
C VAL A 64 5.05 -7.74 4.03
N LEU A 65 4.74 -8.16 2.79
CA LEU A 65 5.53 -7.84 1.61
C LEU A 65 5.54 -6.35 1.27
N GLY A 66 4.44 -5.63 1.48
CA GLY A 66 4.34 -4.20 1.16
C GLY A 66 5.38 -3.34 1.91
N PRO A 67 5.34 -3.29 3.25
CA PRO A 67 6.30 -2.51 4.05
C PRO A 67 7.75 -2.99 3.88
N LEU A 68 7.96 -4.31 3.71
CA LEU A 68 9.30 -4.84 3.42
C LEU A 68 9.88 -4.30 2.12
N LEU A 69 9.08 -4.19 1.06
CA LEU A 69 9.57 -3.60 -0.20
C LEU A 69 9.91 -2.12 -0.05
N GLN A 70 9.18 -1.37 0.77
CA GLN A 70 9.44 0.06 0.95
C GLN A 70 10.67 0.36 1.82
N THR A 71 11.12 -0.59 2.63
CA THR A 71 12.31 -0.42 3.50
C THR A 71 13.63 -0.84 2.83
N ILE A 72 13.57 -1.52 1.68
CA ILE A 72 14.77 -1.94 0.96
C ILE A 72 15.34 -0.74 0.17
N PRO A 73 16.62 -0.36 0.37
CA PRO A 73 17.23 0.71 -0.40
C PRO A 73 17.48 0.25 -1.85
N PHE A 74 16.76 0.82 -2.81
CA PHE A 74 16.98 0.58 -4.23
C PHE A 74 17.99 1.58 -4.80
N LYS A 75 18.94 1.08 -5.59
CA LYS A 75 19.89 1.92 -6.32
C LYS A 75 19.51 1.99 -7.79
N GLY A 76 19.38 3.21 -8.30
CA GLY A 76 19.14 3.49 -9.71
C GLY A 76 17.67 3.51 -10.14
N GLN A 77 17.42 4.25 -11.21
CA GLN A 77 16.09 4.52 -11.77
C GLN A 77 15.28 3.25 -12.10
N GLN A 78 15.92 2.20 -12.63
CA GLN A 78 15.21 0.97 -13.02
C GLN A 78 14.65 0.21 -11.82
N MET A 79 15.45 0.04 -10.76
CA MET A 79 15.02 -0.64 -9.54
C MET A 79 13.96 0.17 -8.79
N CYS A 80 14.08 1.50 -8.84
CA CYS A 80 13.09 2.43 -8.31
C CYS A 80 11.72 2.26 -8.96
N ILE A 81 11.66 2.26 -10.30
CA ILE A 81 10.42 2.02 -11.05
C ILE A 81 9.86 0.63 -10.76
N LEU A 82 10.71 -0.40 -10.75
CA LEU A 82 10.28 -1.77 -10.49
C LEU A 82 9.66 -1.91 -9.10
N SER A 83 10.30 -1.35 -8.07
CA SER A 83 9.79 -1.37 -6.70
C SER A 83 8.44 -0.68 -6.59
N GLU A 84 8.30 0.52 -7.16
CA GLU A 84 7.04 1.27 -7.17
C GLU A 84 5.90 0.50 -7.85
N VAL A 85 6.20 -0.15 -8.99
CA VAL A 85 5.23 -0.97 -9.72
C VAL A 85 4.82 -2.19 -8.89
N LEU A 86 5.78 -2.90 -8.29
CA LEU A 86 5.51 -4.06 -7.42
C LEU A 86 4.69 -3.66 -6.18
N ASN A 87 5.05 -2.56 -5.53
CA ASN A 87 4.33 -1.99 -4.40
C ASN A 87 2.89 -1.62 -4.78
N GLY A 88 2.69 -1.06 -5.99
CA GLY A 88 1.37 -0.80 -6.54
C GLY A 88 0.52 -2.06 -6.72
N PHE A 89 1.10 -3.13 -7.28
CA PHE A 89 0.42 -4.42 -7.39
C PHE A 89 0.06 -5.01 -6.03
N ILE A 90 0.99 -5.00 -5.07
CA ILE A 90 0.77 -5.52 -3.72
C ILE A 90 -0.32 -4.72 -3.01
N THR A 91 -0.31 -3.40 -3.12
CA THR A 91 -1.34 -2.54 -2.52
C THR A 91 -2.73 -2.85 -3.11
N CYS A 92 -2.83 -2.98 -4.43
CA CYS A 92 -4.10 -3.31 -5.08
C CYS A 92 -4.60 -4.71 -4.72
N ALA A 93 -3.69 -5.69 -4.64
CA ALA A 93 -4.00 -7.05 -4.24
C ALA A 93 -4.48 -7.10 -2.78
N THR A 94 -3.77 -6.43 -1.88
CA THR A 94 -4.11 -6.35 -0.45
C THR A 94 -5.49 -5.74 -0.26
N ALA A 95 -5.76 -4.59 -0.89
CA ALA A 95 -7.06 -3.94 -0.84
C ALA A 95 -8.17 -4.88 -1.34
N THR A 96 -7.97 -5.55 -2.47
CA THR A 96 -8.96 -6.50 -3.04
C THR A 96 -9.23 -7.68 -2.10
N VAL A 97 -8.18 -8.23 -1.48
CA VAL A 97 -8.30 -9.33 -0.52
C VAL A 97 -9.05 -8.89 0.75
N ILE A 98 -8.73 -7.70 1.28
CA ILE A 98 -9.44 -7.11 2.42
C ILE A 98 -10.93 -6.92 2.08
N SER A 99 -11.23 -6.33 0.92
CA SER A 99 -12.61 -6.14 0.43
C SER A 99 -13.36 -7.46 0.35
N LEU A 100 -12.72 -8.53 -0.13
CA LEU A 100 -13.33 -9.85 -0.21
C LEU A 100 -13.59 -10.45 1.18
N VAL A 101 -12.64 -10.36 2.11
CA VAL A 101 -12.81 -10.84 3.49
C VAL A 101 -13.95 -10.10 4.18
N LEU A 102 -14.05 -8.78 4.03
CA LEU A 102 -15.12 -7.98 4.60
C LEU A 102 -16.47 -8.33 3.98
N ALA A 103 -16.54 -8.48 2.66
CA ALA A 103 -17.75 -8.92 1.97
C ALA A 103 -18.21 -10.31 2.44
N LEU A 104 -17.28 -11.25 2.62
CA LEU A 104 -17.57 -12.59 3.16
C LEU A 104 -18.06 -12.55 4.61
N ARG A 105 -17.53 -11.66 5.44
CA ARG A 105 -18.01 -11.45 6.82
C ARG A 105 -19.43 -10.91 6.85
N VAL A 106 -19.74 -9.93 6.00
CA VAL A 106 -21.10 -9.39 5.86
C VAL A 106 -22.05 -10.47 5.35
N TYR A 107 -21.61 -11.28 4.38
CA TYR A 107 -22.37 -12.41 3.87
C TYR A 107 -22.70 -13.43 4.98
N ALA A 108 -21.74 -13.75 5.84
CA ALA A 108 -21.92 -14.72 6.93
C ALA A 108 -22.87 -14.22 8.04
N LEU A 109 -22.94 -12.91 8.27
CA LEU A 109 -23.78 -12.30 9.30
C LEU A 109 -25.29 -12.44 8.98
N TRP A 110 -25.67 -12.39 7.70
CA TRP A 110 -27.06 -12.49 7.25
C TRP A 110 -27.40 -13.88 6.71
N LYS A 111 -27.66 -14.81 7.62
CA LYS A 111 -27.85 -16.23 7.28
C LYS A 111 -29.18 -16.55 6.56
N GLU A 112 -30.24 -15.77 6.77
CA GLU A 112 -31.62 -16.11 6.31
C GLU A 112 -32.23 -15.19 5.23
N SER A 113 -31.66 -14.01 4.93
CA SER A 113 -32.27 -13.07 3.98
C SER A 113 -31.66 -13.13 2.58
N ARG A 114 -32.49 -13.00 1.53
CA ARG A 114 -32.02 -12.81 0.13
C ARG A 114 -31.16 -11.55 -0.04
N LEU A 115 -31.27 -10.59 0.88
CA LEU A 115 -30.44 -9.38 0.90
C LEU A 115 -28.95 -9.67 1.16
N ARG A 116 -28.58 -10.87 1.62
CA ARG A 116 -27.17 -11.22 1.90
C ARG A 116 -26.23 -11.00 0.72
N TYR A 117 -26.65 -11.35 -0.49
CA TYR A 117 -25.82 -11.21 -1.69
C TYR A 117 -25.73 -9.74 -2.15
N MET A 118 -26.85 -9.01 -2.03
CA MET A 118 -26.90 -7.59 -2.37
C MET A 118 -26.02 -6.76 -1.45
N LEU A 119 -26.08 -7.00 -0.13
CA LEU A 119 -25.27 -6.28 0.85
C LEU A 119 -23.78 -6.63 0.73
N ALA A 120 -23.43 -7.92 0.60
CA ALA A 120 -22.04 -8.31 0.40
C ALA A 120 -21.46 -7.76 -0.90
N GLY A 121 -22.23 -7.79 -1.99
CA GLY A 121 -21.84 -7.21 -3.28
C GLY A 121 -21.70 -5.69 -3.22
N LEU A 122 -22.62 -5.00 -2.55
CA LEU A 122 -22.54 -3.55 -2.35
C LEU A 122 -21.28 -3.16 -1.58
N VAL A 123 -20.99 -3.84 -0.46
CA VAL A 123 -19.78 -3.62 0.33
C VAL A 123 -18.53 -3.85 -0.52
N PHE A 124 -18.49 -4.94 -1.28
CA PHE A 124 -17.38 -5.22 -2.17
C PHE A 124 -17.17 -4.11 -3.22
N VAL A 125 -18.23 -3.71 -3.93
CA VAL A 125 -18.16 -2.67 -4.96
C VAL A 125 -17.72 -1.32 -4.38
N LEU A 126 -18.23 -0.94 -3.21
CA LEU A 126 -17.85 0.30 -2.55
C LEU A 126 -16.36 0.31 -2.18
N LEU A 127 -15.84 -0.79 -1.64
CA LEU A 127 -14.43 -0.88 -1.26
C LEU A 127 -13.47 -0.93 -2.47
N GLN A 128 -13.93 -1.41 -3.63
CA GLN A 128 -13.12 -1.35 -4.85
C GLN A 128 -12.90 0.10 -5.35
N ALA A 129 -13.67 1.09 -4.89
CA ALA A 129 -13.46 2.49 -5.27
C ALA A 129 -12.03 2.97 -4.94
N GLU A 130 -11.49 2.56 -3.79
CA GLU A 130 -10.13 2.89 -3.35
C GLU A 130 -9.05 2.26 -4.25
N VAL A 131 -9.32 1.07 -4.80
CA VAL A 131 -8.42 0.42 -5.74
C VAL A 131 -8.36 1.23 -7.04
N TRP A 132 -9.51 1.66 -7.54
CA TRP A 132 -9.59 2.45 -8.77
C TRP A 132 -8.90 3.81 -8.65
N THR A 133 -9.08 4.51 -7.53
CA THR A 133 -8.40 5.79 -7.29
C THR A 133 -6.89 5.62 -7.23
N ASN A 134 -6.40 4.57 -6.58
CA ASN A 134 -4.98 4.25 -6.52
C ASN A 134 -4.42 3.98 -7.93
N VAL A 135 -5.05 3.08 -8.70
CA VAL A 135 -4.63 2.76 -10.08
C VAL A 135 -4.63 4.02 -10.96
N PHE A 136 -5.64 4.86 -10.85
CA PHE A 136 -5.68 6.12 -11.58
C PHE A 136 -4.51 7.04 -11.20
N GLY A 137 -4.22 7.18 -9.91
CA GLY A 137 -3.06 7.92 -9.40
C GLY A 137 -1.74 7.41 -9.98
N TYR A 138 -1.55 6.08 -10.01
CA TYR A 138 -0.37 5.44 -10.61
C TYR A 138 -0.20 5.82 -12.09
N THR A 139 -1.27 5.71 -12.90
CA THR A 139 -1.21 6.03 -14.34
C THR A 139 -0.87 7.48 -14.64
N ARG A 140 -1.14 8.38 -13.69
CA ARG A 140 -0.87 9.82 -13.80
C ARG A 140 0.43 10.25 -13.16
N SER A 141 1.16 9.34 -12.54
CA SER A 141 2.40 9.65 -11.84
C SER A 141 3.65 9.34 -12.66
N VAL A 142 4.72 10.08 -12.39
CA VAL A 142 6.07 9.83 -12.89
C VAL A 142 6.97 9.62 -11.68
N THR A 143 7.70 8.52 -11.67
CA THR A 143 8.68 8.23 -10.62
C THR A 143 10.06 8.67 -11.09
N THR A 144 10.76 9.44 -10.27
CA THR A 144 12.18 9.77 -10.48
C THR A 144 13.00 9.30 -9.29
N TYR A 145 14.23 8.93 -9.59
CA TYR A 145 15.25 8.57 -8.62
C TYR A 145 16.06 9.81 -8.28
N ASP A 146 16.08 10.16 -7.00
CA ASP A 146 16.80 11.32 -6.50
C ASP A 146 17.87 10.88 -5.49
N ASP A 147 19.05 11.46 -5.63
CA ASP A 147 20.21 11.23 -4.77
C ASP A 147 20.46 12.48 -3.93
N LEU A 148 20.08 12.46 -2.65
CA LEU A 148 20.44 13.55 -1.73
C LEU A 148 21.58 13.12 -0.80
N PRO A 149 22.57 13.99 -0.56
CA PRO A 149 23.74 13.65 0.26
C PRO A 149 23.41 13.37 1.74
N ILE A 150 22.30 13.92 2.26
CA ILE A 150 21.90 13.77 3.67
C ILE A 150 20.89 12.65 3.86
N VAL A 151 19.95 12.51 2.91
CA VAL A 151 18.80 11.59 3.02
C VAL A 151 19.10 10.23 2.37
N GLY A 152 20.10 10.17 1.50
CA GLY A 152 20.46 8.96 0.75
C GLY A 152 19.69 8.82 -0.55
N HIS A 153 19.47 7.57 -0.95
CA HIS A 153 18.83 7.19 -2.22
C HIS A 153 17.35 6.96 -1.99
N PHE A 154 16.48 7.68 -2.72
CA PHE A 154 15.04 7.46 -2.61
C PHE A 154 14.30 7.66 -3.93
N CYS A 155 13.08 7.15 -3.95
CA CYS A 155 12.16 7.23 -5.06
C CYS A 155 11.09 8.28 -4.76
N VAL A 156 10.93 9.26 -5.64
CA VAL A 156 9.86 10.25 -5.51
C VAL A 156 8.85 10.05 -6.63
N ARG A 157 7.58 10.13 -6.27
CA ARG A 157 6.46 10.08 -7.21
C ARG A 157 5.87 11.46 -7.39
N TYR A 158 5.93 11.97 -8.62
CA TYR A 158 5.33 13.25 -9.00
C TYR A 158 4.06 13.03 -9.82
N LEU A 159 3.03 13.84 -9.61
CA LEU A 159 1.89 13.87 -10.51
C LEU A 159 2.30 14.55 -11.82
N LYS A 160 1.93 13.94 -12.95
CA LYS A 160 2.16 14.50 -14.29
C LYS A 160 1.22 15.69 -14.50
N ILE A 161 1.61 16.85 -14.00
CA ILE A 161 0.92 18.11 -14.24
C ILE A 161 1.17 18.49 -15.71
N SER A 162 0.09 18.63 -16.48
CA SER A 162 0.20 19.05 -17.88
C SER A 162 0.81 20.46 -17.95
N PRO A 163 1.82 20.71 -18.82
CA PRO A 163 2.53 21.99 -18.88
C PRO A 163 1.64 23.20 -19.24
N LYS A 164 0.39 22.98 -19.67
CA LYS A 164 -0.57 24.05 -20.01
C LYS A 164 -0.96 24.97 -18.84
N VAL A 165 -0.67 24.62 -17.60
CA VAL A 165 -1.00 25.46 -16.43
C VAL A 165 0.08 26.51 -16.13
N ASN A 166 1.32 26.32 -16.60
CA ASN A 166 2.44 27.21 -16.23
C ASN A 166 2.59 28.44 -17.15
N THR A 167 1.83 28.53 -18.23
CA THR A 167 1.86 29.68 -19.15
C THR A 167 0.93 30.83 -18.75
N SER A 168 0.09 30.66 -17.73
CA SER A 168 -0.85 31.70 -17.29
C SER A 168 -0.36 32.52 -16.09
N SER A 169 0.82 32.23 -15.56
CA SER A 169 1.44 32.93 -14.41
C SER A 169 2.73 33.68 -14.78
N MET A 170 3.05 33.80 -16.06
CA MET A 170 4.18 34.58 -16.60
C MET A 170 3.75 35.72 -17.54
N VAL A 171 2.52 36.23 -17.38
CA VAL A 171 2.07 37.48 -18.03
C VAL A 171 1.57 38.44 -16.97
#